data_AF-A0AAE6ITC9-F1
#
_entry.id   AF-A0AAE6ITC9-F1
#
_cell.length_a   1.000
_cell.length_b   1.000
_cell.length_c   1.000
_cell.angle_alpha   90.00
_cell.angle_beta   90.00
_cell.angle_gamma   90.00
#
_symmetry.space_group_name_H-M   'P 1'
#
loop_
_entity.id
_entity.type
_entity.pdbx_description
1 polymer ?
#
loop_
_entity_poly.entity_id
_entity_poly.type
_entity_poly.pdbx_seq_one_letter_code
_entity_poly.pdbx_strand_id
1 'polypeptide(L)'
;MDDIFYLYPPTNSKDGRDVADPVERYFSFKTTDQENIQNTLSNSFKGFEIFYRIYEDIAVCERERVEISDYNNKNPSDSLSYLLKTKKYATLQTTGSDKGFIQGVTVTPPFNRYVYLRLTPFGSFNACLDLFHTYTVFPPTTPADEHLGIPIRSGSDSKEIPVERKEFFLKNIKRDDSDVLASTRNDKPDENNITAWYVNMYTVTYGFDTSFRNIYSELLPLGYVRIE
;
A
#
# COMPACT_ATOMS: atom_id res chain seq x y z
N MET A 1 9.70 30.51 -13.41
CA MET A 1 8.54 29.64 -13.60
C MET A 1 8.83 28.41 -12.77
N ASP A 2 7.95 28.04 -11.85
CA ASP A 2 8.04 26.73 -11.19
C ASP A 2 7.61 25.69 -12.22
N ASP A 3 8.51 24.81 -12.62
CA ASP A 3 8.15 23.65 -13.43
C ASP A 3 7.33 22.71 -12.54
N ILE A 4 6.01 22.67 -12.77
CA ILE A 4 5.12 21.73 -12.08
C ILE A 4 5.28 20.37 -12.77
N PHE A 5 5.96 19.43 -12.11
CA PHE A 5 6.08 18.06 -12.59
C PHE A 5 4.84 17.26 -12.23
N TYR A 6 4.21 16.67 -13.23
CA TYR A 6 3.16 15.69 -13.02
C TYR A 6 3.79 14.30 -12.88
N LEU A 7 3.53 13.64 -11.75
CA LEU A 7 3.87 12.23 -11.56
C LEU A 7 2.69 11.36 -11.96
N TYR A 8 2.92 10.43 -12.88
CA TYR A 8 1.93 9.43 -13.28
C TYR A 8 1.74 8.46 -12.12
N PRO A 9 0.50 8.21 -11.65
CA PRO A 9 0.25 7.21 -10.63
C PRO A 9 0.57 5.80 -11.16
N PRO A 10 0.78 4.81 -10.29
CA PRO A 10 0.79 3.41 -10.70
C PRO A 10 -0.57 3.03 -11.33
N THR A 11 -0.60 1.93 -12.06
CA THR A 11 -1.83 1.41 -12.67
C THR A 11 -2.25 0.10 -12.02
N ASN A 12 -3.55 -0.12 -11.91
CA ASN A 12 -4.06 -1.31 -11.26
C ASN A 12 -3.76 -2.57 -12.09
N SER A 13 -3.38 -3.65 -11.40
CA SER A 13 -3.27 -5.01 -11.97
C SER A 13 -4.36 -5.89 -11.37
N LYS A 14 -4.45 -5.92 -10.04
CA LYS A 14 -5.51 -6.60 -9.29
C LYS A 14 -5.72 -5.93 -7.94
N ASP A 15 -6.98 -5.54 -7.69
CA ASP A 15 -7.42 -5.16 -6.36
C ASP A 15 -7.39 -6.34 -5.39
N GLY A 16 -6.92 -6.08 -4.17
CA GLY A 16 -7.22 -6.89 -2.99
C GLY A 16 -8.72 -6.96 -2.77
N ARG A 17 -9.21 -8.15 -2.40
CA ARG A 17 -10.62 -8.41 -2.12
C ARG A 17 -10.78 -9.25 -0.85
N ASP A 18 -11.92 -9.09 -0.17
CA ASP A 18 -12.38 -10.07 0.83
C ASP A 18 -13.00 -11.27 0.10
N VAL A 19 -12.19 -12.29 -0.09
CA VAL A 19 -12.58 -13.54 -0.77
C VAL A 19 -12.26 -14.72 0.12
N ALA A 20 -13.11 -15.75 0.05
CA ALA A 20 -12.98 -16.94 0.87
C ALA A 20 -11.65 -17.67 0.65
N ASP A 21 -11.20 -17.78 -0.61
CA ASP A 21 -9.93 -18.42 -0.95
C ASP A 21 -8.72 -17.55 -0.56
N PRO A 22 -7.89 -17.97 0.43
CA PRO A 22 -6.74 -17.19 0.84
C PRO A 22 -5.62 -17.13 -0.22
N VAL A 23 -5.63 -18.00 -1.24
CA VAL A 23 -4.75 -17.87 -2.43
C VAL A 23 -4.98 -16.52 -3.10
N GLU A 24 -6.22 -16.03 -3.11
CA GLU A 24 -6.59 -14.79 -3.78
C GLU A 24 -6.42 -13.53 -2.92
N ARG A 25 -5.96 -13.65 -1.68
CA ARG A 25 -5.75 -12.52 -0.76
C ARG A 25 -4.35 -11.92 -0.91
N TYR A 26 -4.17 -11.14 -1.96
CA TYR A 26 -2.98 -10.37 -2.26
C TYR A 26 -3.34 -9.09 -3.02
N PHE A 27 -2.40 -8.15 -3.08
CA PHE A 27 -2.49 -6.93 -3.88
C PHE A 27 -1.54 -7.03 -5.07
N SER A 28 -1.94 -6.44 -6.20
CA SER A 28 -1.01 -6.26 -7.33
C SER A 28 -1.29 -4.97 -8.08
N PHE A 29 -0.22 -4.29 -8.47
CA PHE A 29 -0.28 -3.13 -9.34
C PHE A 29 0.93 -3.11 -10.27
N LYS A 30 0.87 -2.27 -11.30
CA LYS A 30 1.97 -2.03 -12.22
C LYS A 30 2.53 -0.64 -11.98
N THR A 31 3.84 -0.55 -11.82
CA THR A 31 4.53 0.73 -11.70
C THR A 31 4.45 1.53 -13.01
N THR A 32 4.72 2.82 -12.91
CA THR A 32 4.83 3.75 -14.05
C THR A 32 6.23 4.36 -14.11
N ASP A 33 7.24 3.51 -13.85
CA ASP A 33 8.66 3.84 -13.91
C ASP A 33 9.04 4.50 -15.24
N GLN A 34 8.63 3.88 -16.35
CA GLN A 34 8.96 4.33 -17.70
C GLN A 34 8.39 5.73 -17.95
N GLU A 35 7.11 5.94 -17.68
CA GLU A 35 6.44 7.23 -17.88
C GLU A 35 7.05 8.31 -16.99
N ASN A 36 7.31 8.02 -15.71
CA ASN A 36 7.84 9.02 -14.79
C ASN A 36 9.31 9.38 -15.08
N ILE A 37 10.14 8.41 -15.48
CA ILE A 37 11.53 8.69 -15.87
C ILE A 37 11.59 9.52 -17.16
N GLN A 38 10.69 9.26 -18.11
CA GLN A 38 10.65 9.98 -19.39
C GLN A 38 10.07 11.40 -19.26
N ASN A 39 9.13 11.62 -18.34
CA ASN A 39 8.41 12.89 -18.20
C ASN A 39 8.94 13.82 -17.11
N THR A 40 9.90 13.39 -16.30
CA THR A 40 10.47 14.20 -15.22
C THR A 40 11.93 14.53 -15.45
N LEU A 41 12.42 15.62 -14.84
CA LEU A 41 13.85 15.91 -14.84
C LEU A 41 14.61 14.81 -14.12
N SER A 42 15.85 14.59 -14.53
CA SER A 42 16.75 13.64 -13.88
C SER A 42 16.74 13.82 -12.36
N ASN A 43 16.60 12.70 -11.64
CA ASN A 43 16.49 12.61 -10.18
C ASN A 43 15.18 13.13 -9.54
N SER A 44 14.18 13.58 -10.30
CA SER A 44 12.91 14.07 -9.73
C SER A 44 12.02 12.90 -9.29
N PHE A 45 11.76 11.94 -10.18
CA PHE A 45 11.08 10.70 -9.81
C PHE A 45 11.97 9.84 -8.89
N LYS A 46 11.39 9.34 -7.79
CA LYS A 46 12.10 8.49 -6.82
C LYS A 46 11.58 7.06 -6.79
N GLY A 47 10.27 6.87 -6.94
CA GLY A 47 9.69 5.53 -6.83
C GLY A 47 8.24 5.59 -6.37
N PHE A 48 7.84 4.61 -5.57
CA PHE A 48 6.47 4.43 -5.12
C PHE A 48 6.41 4.15 -3.62
N GLU A 49 5.36 4.63 -2.96
CA GLU A 49 5.10 4.38 -1.54
C GLU A 49 3.72 3.74 -1.37
N ILE A 50 3.63 2.74 -0.49
CA ILE A 50 2.40 2.03 -0.18
C ILE A 50 1.93 2.43 1.22
N PHE A 51 0.64 2.71 1.36
CA PHE A 51 0.00 3.09 2.61
C PHE A 51 -1.13 2.12 2.94
N TYR A 52 -1.34 1.88 4.24
CA TYR A 52 -2.35 0.95 4.72
C TYR A 52 -3.14 1.49 5.92
N ARG A 53 -4.34 0.98 6.09
CA ARG A 53 -5.16 1.14 7.31
C ARG A 53 -5.87 -0.17 7.58
N ILE A 54 -5.98 -0.54 8.86
CA ILE A 54 -6.65 -1.77 9.29
C ILE A 54 -8.03 -1.41 9.82
N TYR A 55 -9.06 -2.14 9.41
CA TYR A 55 -10.44 -1.93 9.80
C TYR A 55 -10.97 -3.18 10.49
N GLU A 56 -11.71 -3.00 11.58
CA GLU A 56 -12.48 -4.07 12.20
C GLU A 56 -13.79 -4.35 11.43
N ASP A 57 -14.33 -3.32 10.78
CA ASP A 57 -15.64 -3.34 10.14
C ASP A 57 -15.51 -3.06 8.64
N ILE A 58 -15.91 -4.04 7.84
CA ILE A 58 -15.82 -3.94 6.38
C ILE A 58 -16.72 -2.86 5.81
N ALA A 59 -17.91 -2.62 6.37
CA ALA A 59 -18.81 -1.57 5.89
C ALA A 59 -18.21 -0.17 6.13
N VAL A 60 -17.43 -0.02 7.21
CA VAL A 60 -16.66 1.20 7.47
C VAL A 60 -15.52 1.36 6.47
N CYS A 61 -14.76 0.28 6.21
CA CYS A 61 -13.70 0.27 5.19
C CYS A 61 -14.24 0.71 3.81
N GLU A 62 -15.34 0.13 3.36
CA GLU A 62 -15.94 0.45 2.05
C GLU A 62 -16.43 1.89 1.97
N ARG A 63 -17.07 2.40 3.02
CA ARG A 63 -17.49 3.80 3.09
C ARG A 63 -16.29 4.75 3.01
N GLU A 64 -15.24 4.52 3.80
CA GLU A 64 -14.06 5.38 3.78
C GLU A 64 -13.35 5.33 2.41
N ARG A 65 -13.35 4.18 1.74
CA ARG A 65 -12.79 4.05 0.38
C ARG A 65 -13.52 4.95 -0.62
N VAL A 66 -14.84 5.03 -0.55
CA VAL A 66 -15.65 5.95 -1.39
C VAL A 66 -15.29 7.39 -1.08
N GLU A 67 -15.25 7.77 0.20
CA GLU A 67 -14.88 9.13 0.63
C GLU A 67 -13.47 9.54 0.16
N ILE A 68 -12.50 8.63 0.27
CA ILE A 68 -11.13 8.84 -0.18
C ILE A 68 -11.08 8.97 -1.70
N SER A 69 -11.80 8.12 -2.45
CA SER A 69 -11.84 8.20 -3.91
C SER A 69 -12.45 9.51 -4.39
N ASP A 70 -13.56 9.94 -3.77
CA ASP A 70 -14.19 11.23 -4.07
C ASP A 70 -13.26 12.42 -3.79
N TYR A 71 -12.52 12.36 -2.67
CA TYR A 71 -11.53 13.39 -2.35
C TYR A 71 -10.38 13.41 -3.35
N ASN A 72 -9.83 12.23 -3.68
CA ASN A 72 -8.72 12.07 -4.62
C ASN A 72 -9.07 12.64 -6.00
N ASN A 73 -10.28 12.34 -6.51
CA ASN A 73 -10.74 12.83 -7.82
C ASN A 73 -10.90 14.36 -7.85
N LYS A 74 -11.24 14.98 -6.71
CA LYS A 74 -11.43 16.44 -6.59
C LYS A 74 -10.14 17.18 -6.28
N ASN A 75 -9.21 16.56 -5.56
CA ASN A 75 -8.01 17.18 -5.01
C ASN A 75 -6.78 16.24 -5.13
N PRO A 76 -6.38 15.83 -6.34
CA PRO A 76 -5.36 14.79 -6.52
C PRO A 76 -4.01 15.13 -5.88
N SER A 77 -3.59 16.40 -5.94
CA SER A 77 -2.32 16.86 -5.34
C SER A 77 -2.31 16.88 -3.81
N ASP A 78 -3.48 16.95 -3.16
CA ASP A 78 -3.62 16.96 -1.69
C ASP A 78 -4.12 15.62 -1.12
N SER A 79 -4.39 14.65 -1.99
CA SER A 79 -4.99 13.36 -1.66
C SER A 79 -4.18 12.58 -0.62
N LEU A 80 -2.85 12.55 -0.74
CA LEU A 80 -1.98 11.89 0.23
C LEU A 80 -2.01 12.59 1.60
N SER A 81 -2.01 13.93 1.61
CA SER A 81 -2.13 14.68 2.88
C SER A 81 -3.45 14.36 3.59
N TYR A 82 -4.55 14.25 2.83
CA TYR A 82 -5.84 13.83 3.37
C TYR A 82 -5.79 12.39 3.92
N LEU A 83 -5.20 11.46 3.16
CA LEU A 83 -5.05 10.06 3.55
C LEU A 83 -4.27 9.90 4.87
N LEU A 84 -3.14 10.60 5.02
CA LEU A 84 -2.29 10.51 6.20
C LEU A 84 -2.86 11.28 7.39
N LYS A 85 -3.24 12.55 7.19
CA LYS A 85 -3.61 13.44 8.32
C LYS A 85 -5.04 13.24 8.79
N THR A 86 -5.96 12.93 7.88
CA THR A 86 -7.39 12.80 8.18
C THR A 86 -7.79 11.34 8.36
N LYS A 87 -7.41 10.48 7.41
CA LYS A 87 -7.78 9.05 7.41
C LYS A 87 -6.81 8.15 8.16
N LYS A 88 -5.69 8.71 8.64
CA LYS A 88 -4.72 8.05 9.54
C LYS A 88 -4.09 6.79 8.93
N TYR A 89 -3.88 6.78 7.62
CA TYR A 89 -3.14 5.68 7.00
C TYR A 89 -1.68 5.71 7.45
N ALA A 90 -1.11 4.53 7.62
CA ALA A 90 0.29 4.29 7.95
C ALA A 90 1.08 3.95 6.68
N THR A 91 2.37 4.30 6.64
CA THR A 91 3.25 3.88 5.54
C THR A 91 3.62 2.41 5.75
N LEU A 92 3.43 1.56 4.75
CA LEU A 92 3.88 0.17 4.81
C LEU A 92 5.41 0.12 4.96
N GLN A 93 5.93 -0.86 5.67
CA GLN A 93 7.38 -1.13 5.82
C GLN A 93 7.69 -2.55 5.36
N THR A 94 8.98 -2.89 5.24
CA THR A 94 9.41 -4.29 5.08
C THR A 94 10.47 -4.66 6.12
N THR A 95 10.68 -5.95 6.38
CA THR A 95 11.67 -6.44 7.35
C THR A 95 13.12 -5.98 7.09
N GLY A 96 13.43 -5.51 5.89
CA GLY A 96 14.75 -4.97 5.52
C GLY A 96 14.78 -3.46 5.26
N SER A 97 13.66 -2.75 5.40
CA SER A 97 13.55 -1.32 5.10
C SER A 97 12.48 -0.63 5.94
N ASP A 98 12.88 0.48 6.57
CA ASP A 98 11.99 1.37 7.31
C ASP A 98 10.97 2.11 6.41
N LYS A 99 10.97 1.81 5.11
CA LYS A 99 9.99 2.27 4.13
C LYS A 99 9.63 1.15 3.17
N GLY A 100 8.34 0.90 2.95
CA GLY A 100 7.78 0.11 1.84
C GLY A 100 7.89 0.87 0.52
N PHE A 101 9.07 1.44 0.30
CA PHE A 101 9.42 2.28 -0.81
C PHE A 101 9.96 1.38 -1.91
N ILE A 102 9.30 1.42 -3.06
CA ILE A 102 9.76 0.76 -4.27
C ILE A 102 10.57 1.78 -5.04
N GLN A 103 11.89 1.63 -5.02
CA GLN A 103 12.77 2.54 -5.74
C GLN A 103 12.51 2.47 -7.24
N GLY A 104 12.47 3.63 -7.89
CA GLY A 104 12.35 3.73 -9.34
C GLY A 104 13.54 3.08 -10.07
N VAL A 105 13.29 2.49 -11.23
CA VAL A 105 14.37 1.83 -11.99
C VAL A 105 15.44 2.83 -12.44
N THR A 106 16.70 2.40 -12.45
CA THR A 106 17.84 3.25 -12.87
C THR A 106 18.45 2.81 -14.21
N VAL A 107 17.82 1.85 -14.88
CA VAL A 107 18.31 1.23 -16.11
C VAL A 107 17.79 1.96 -17.36
N THR A 108 18.52 1.84 -18.47
CA THR A 108 18.17 2.43 -19.77
C THR A 108 18.08 1.33 -20.84
N PRO A 109 16.97 1.20 -21.59
CA PRO A 109 15.71 1.96 -21.44
C PRO A 109 14.97 1.60 -20.13
N PRO A 110 14.21 2.54 -19.55
CA PRO A 110 13.41 2.26 -18.36
C PRO A 110 12.22 1.36 -18.71
N PHE A 111 11.75 0.59 -17.73
CA PHE A 111 10.60 -0.32 -17.87
C PHE A 111 9.71 -0.31 -16.63
N ASN A 112 8.43 -0.61 -16.82
CA ASN A 112 7.47 -0.80 -15.75
C ASN A 112 7.56 -2.21 -15.17
N ARG A 113 7.34 -2.33 -13.86
CA ARG A 113 7.36 -3.58 -13.09
C ARG A 113 5.97 -3.89 -12.55
N TYR A 114 5.64 -5.16 -12.46
CA TYR A 114 4.50 -5.64 -11.69
C TYR A 114 4.94 -5.87 -10.26
N VAL A 115 4.11 -5.40 -9.34
CA VAL A 115 4.28 -5.55 -7.90
C VAL A 115 3.29 -6.61 -7.41
N TYR A 116 3.78 -7.52 -6.58
CA TYR A 116 2.99 -8.50 -5.86
C TYR A 116 3.20 -8.32 -4.37
N LEU A 117 2.12 -8.19 -3.62
CA LEU A 117 2.15 -7.93 -2.20
C LEU A 117 1.21 -8.89 -1.46
N ARG A 118 1.77 -9.72 -0.59
CA ARG A 118 1.04 -10.62 0.30
C ARG A 118 1.40 -10.35 1.75
N LEU A 119 0.37 -10.12 2.57
CA LEU A 119 0.54 -9.75 3.99
C LEU A 119 0.76 -10.97 4.91
N THR A 120 0.14 -12.09 4.59
CA THR A 120 0.20 -13.31 5.40
C THR A 120 0.50 -14.53 4.53
N PRO A 121 1.32 -15.48 5.01
CA PRO A 121 1.59 -16.71 4.29
C PRO A 121 0.31 -17.56 4.13
N PHE A 122 0.23 -18.31 3.03
CA PHE A 122 -0.81 -19.31 2.78
C PHE A 122 -0.26 -20.46 1.93
N GLY A 123 -0.40 -21.70 2.40
CA GLY A 123 0.13 -22.87 1.69
C GLY A 123 1.64 -22.72 1.45
N SER A 124 2.05 -22.74 0.18
CA SER A 124 3.44 -22.51 -0.24
C SER A 124 3.78 -21.04 -0.52
N PHE A 125 2.83 -20.11 -0.41
CA PHE A 125 3.04 -18.69 -0.65
C PHE A 125 3.42 -17.99 0.65
N ASN A 126 4.59 -17.37 0.70
CA ASN A 126 5.04 -16.58 1.85
C ASN A 126 4.49 -15.15 1.79
N ALA A 127 4.46 -14.46 2.94
CA ALA A 127 4.29 -13.01 2.94
C ALA A 127 5.51 -12.36 2.27
N CYS A 128 5.27 -11.43 1.34
CA CYS A 128 6.33 -10.79 0.58
C CYS A 128 5.85 -9.51 -0.11
N LEU A 129 6.81 -8.64 -0.44
CA LEU A 129 6.68 -7.59 -1.43
C LEU A 129 7.71 -7.87 -2.54
N ASP A 130 7.20 -8.32 -3.69
CA ASP A 130 8.01 -8.83 -4.81
C ASP A 130 7.75 -8.03 -6.09
N LEU A 131 8.77 -7.92 -6.92
CA LEU A 131 8.71 -7.23 -8.21
C LEU A 131 9.08 -8.14 -9.36
N PHE A 132 8.37 -7.95 -10.47
CA PHE A 132 8.53 -8.70 -11.70
C PHE A 132 8.55 -7.76 -12.90
N HIS A 133 9.48 -7.92 -13.82
CA HIS A 133 9.55 -7.10 -15.03
C HIS A 133 8.44 -7.48 -16.02
N THR A 134 8.26 -8.77 -16.32
CA THR A 134 7.37 -9.22 -17.41
C THR A 134 6.21 -10.10 -16.97
N TYR A 135 6.14 -10.46 -15.68
CA TYR A 135 5.19 -11.45 -15.20
C TYR A 135 3.82 -10.85 -14.91
N THR A 136 2.78 -11.35 -15.60
CA THR A 136 1.40 -10.81 -15.56
C THR A 136 0.37 -11.77 -15.01
N VAL A 137 0.77 -12.99 -14.63
CA VAL A 137 -0.09 -13.98 -13.98
C VAL A 137 0.05 -13.78 -12.47
N PHE A 138 -0.98 -13.96 -11.65
CA PHE A 138 -0.84 -13.88 -10.19
C PHE A 138 -1.77 -14.89 -9.50
N PRO A 139 -1.39 -15.48 -8.35
CA PRO A 139 -0.11 -15.32 -7.64
C PRO A 139 1.08 -15.93 -8.41
N PRO A 140 2.32 -15.48 -8.15
CA PRO A 140 3.47 -15.90 -8.93
C PRO A 140 3.91 -17.32 -8.62
N THR A 141 4.24 -18.05 -9.70
CA THR A 141 4.78 -19.42 -9.65
C THR A 141 6.27 -19.49 -9.93
N THR A 142 6.88 -18.35 -10.25
CA THR A 142 8.31 -18.20 -10.50
C THR A 142 8.95 -17.29 -9.44
N PRO A 143 10.27 -17.37 -9.24
CA PRO A 143 10.98 -16.39 -8.41
C PRO A 143 10.78 -14.96 -8.90
N ALA A 144 10.77 -14.01 -7.97
CA ALA A 144 10.75 -12.58 -8.26
C ALA A 144 12.09 -12.12 -8.85
N ASP A 145 12.04 -11.07 -9.67
CA ASP A 145 13.26 -10.39 -10.12
C ASP A 145 13.92 -9.62 -8.96
N GLU A 146 13.09 -9.10 -8.03
CA GLU A 146 13.52 -8.39 -6.83
C GLU A 146 12.57 -8.71 -5.66
N HIS A 147 13.14 -9.02 -4.50
CA HIS A 147 12.42 -9.29 -3.25
C HIS A 147 12.73 -8.18 -2.23
N LEU A 148 11.74 -7.38 -1.87
CA LEU A 148 11.92 -6.25 -0.94
C LEU A 148 11.74 -6.63 0.54
N GLY A 149 11.39 -7.88 0.83
CA GLY A 149 11.20 -8.39 2.19
C GLY A 149 9.75 -8.71 2.54
N ILE A 150 9.50 -8.93 3.83
CA ILE A 150 8.16 -9.23 4.37
C ILE A 150 7.48 -7.92 4.75
N PRO A 151 6.23 -7.67 4.29
CA PRO A 151 5.48 -6.47 4.65
C PRO A 151 5.18 -6.42 6.15
N ILE A 152 5.48 -5.28 6.77
CA ILE A 152 5.27 -5.06 8.20
C ILE A 152 4.60 -3.71 8.47
N ARG A 153 3.95 -3.65 9.63
CA ARG A 153 3.22 -2.50 10.17
C ARG A 153 4.17 -1.50 10.79
N SER A 154 3.97 -0.23 10.47
CA SER A 154 4.72 0.89 11.07
C SER A 154 3.92 1.63 12.14
N GLY A 155 2.58 1.64 12.04
CA GLY A 155 1.71 2.48 12.85
C GLY A 155 1.45 3.85 12.23
N SER A 156 0.47 4.59 12.75
CA SER A 156 0.10 5.93 12.27
C SER A 156 0.38 7.02 13.32
N ASP A 157 0.37 8.29 12.90
CA ASP A 157 0.51 9.47 13.78
C ASP A 157 1.72 9.39 14.74
N SER A 158 2.87 8.93 14.25
CA SER A 158 4.12 8.77 15.02
C SER A 158 4.04 7.76 16.19
N LYS A 159 2.93 7.02 16.32
CA LYS A 159 2.79 5.92 17.28
C LYS A 159 3.18 4.61 16.61
N GLU A 160 4.37 4.12 16.93
CA GLU A 160 4.88 2.88 16.37
C GLU A 160 4.15 1.65 16.91
N ILE A 161 4.04 0.64 16.05
CA ILE A 161 3.63 -0.71 16.46
C ILE A 161 4.83 -1.41 17.13
N PRO A 162 4.65 -2.05 18.30
CA PRO A 162 5.69 -2.84 18.95
C PRO A 162 6.29 -3.87 18.01
N VAL A 163 7.61 -4.07 18.11
CA VAL A 163 8.41 -4.89 17.17
C VAL A 163 7.82 -6.30 16.98
N GLU A 164 7.38 -6.92 18.07
CA GLU A 164 6.80 -8.26 18.09
C GLU A 164 5.39 -8.36 17.47
N ARG A 165 4.76 -7.22 17.16
CA ARG A 165 3.40 -7.12 16.60
C ARG A 165 3.36 -6.50 15.21
N LYS A 166 4.53 -6.25 14.60
CA LYS A 166 4.61 -5.59 13.29
C LYS A 166 4.10 -6.46 12.13
N GLU A 167 4.08 -7.78 12.24
CA GLU A 167 3.53 -8.64 11.19
C GLU A 167 1.99 -8.62 11.19
N PHE A 168 1.38 -8.75 10.01
CA PHE A 168 -0.07 -8.73 9.79
C PHE A 168 -0.77 -10.04 10.19
N PHE A 169 -0.47 -10.59 11.36
CA PHE A 169 -1.18 -11.76 11.90
C PHE A 169 -2.38 -11.33 12.75
N LEU A 170 -3.48 -12.08 12.69
CA LEU A 170 -4.71 -11.81 13.46
C LEU A 170 -4.41 -11.49 14.94
N LYS A 171 -3.56 -12.31 15.58
CA LYS A 171 -3.19 -12.18 17.00
C LYS A 171 -2.39 -10.92 17.34
N ASN A 172 -1.68 -10.34 16.37
CA ASN A 172 -0.77 -9.20 16.57
C ASN A 172 -1.51 -7.85 16.53
N ILE A 173 -2.68 -7.81 15.89
CA ILE A 173 -3.48 -6.60 15.70
C ILE A 173 -4.43 -6.43 16.90
N LYS A 174 -4.48 -5.21 17.44
CA LYS A 174 -5.31 -4.83 18.60
C LYS A 174 -6.13 -3.58 18.28
N ARG A 175 -7.29 -3.42 18.94
CA ARG A 175 -8.22 -2.30 18.65
C ARG A 175 -7.62 -0.92 18.93
N ASP A 176 -6.70 -0.85 19.87
CA ASP A 176 -6.04 0.39 20.30
C ASP A 176 -4.75 0.68 19.52
N ASP A 177 -4.37 -0.18 18.58
CA ASP A 177 -3.22 0.06 17.70
C ASP A 177 -3.47 1.31 16.85
N SER A 178 -2.41 2.09 16.63
CA SER A 178 -2.51 3.38 15.95
C SER A 178 -3.06 3.24 14.53
N ASP A 179 -2.69 2.17 13.82
CA ASP A 179 -3.09 1.84 12.45
C ASP A 179 -4.46 1.13 12.32
N VAL A 180 -5.20 0.96 13.43
CA VAL A 180 -6.49 0.26 13.47
C VAL A 180 -7.66 1.22 13.66
N LEU A 181 -8.68 1.14 12.80
CA LEU A 181 -9.98 1.75 13.02
C LEU A 181 -10.93 0.71 13.60
N ALA A 182 -11.08 0.73 14.92
CA ALA A 182 -11.96 -0.16 15.66
C ALA A 182 -13.43 0.08 15.32
N SER A 183 -14.26 -0.97 15.42
CA SER A 183 -15.69 -0.85 15.17
C SER A 183 -16.37 -0.07 16.30
N THR A 184 -17.24 0.85 15.93
CA THR A 184 -18.11 1.57 16.87
C THR A 184 -19.47 0.91 17.04
N ARG A 185 -19.72 -0.22 16.35
CA ARG A 185 -20.97 -0.96 16.47
C ARG A 185 -21.19 -1.45 17.91
N ASN A 186 -22.46 -1.54 18.29
CA ASN A 186 -22.88 -2.02 19.62
C ASN A 186 -22.75 -3.55 19.75
N ASP A 187 -22.86 -4.27 18.63
CA ASP A 187 -22.79 -5.73 18.52
C ASP A 187 -21.40 -6.22 18.08
N LYS A 188 -20.35 -5.38 18.19
CA LYS A 188 -18.99 -5.81 17.88
C LYS A 188 -18.57 -6.98 18.80
N PRO A 189 -17.77 -7.93 18.30
CA PRO A 189 -17.31 -9.06 19.12
C PRO A 189 -16.48 -8.59 20.33
N ASP A 190 -16.29 -9.44 21.33
CA ASP A 190 -15.21 -9.21 22.30
C ASP A 190 -13.85 -9.15 21.57
N GLU A 191 -12.87 -8.42 22.10
CA GLU A 191 -11.55 -8.35 21.47
C GLU A 191 -10.88 -9.73 21.32
N ASN A 192 -11.16 -10.64 22.27
CA ASN A 192 -10.69 -12.02 22.21
C ASN A 192 -11.45 -12.89 21.19
N ASN A 193 -12.54 -12.38 20.62
CA ASN A 193 -13.40 -13.07 19.66
C ASN A 193 -13.34 -12.43 18.27
N ILE A 194 -12.37 -11.55 18.00
CA ILE A 194 -12.16 -11.01 16.66
C ILE A 194 -11.63 -12.13 15.76
N THR A 195 -12.37 -12.44 14.69
CA THR A 195 -12.02 -13.48 13.73
C THR A 195 -11.41 -12.93 12.43
N ALA A 196 -11.43 -11.61 12.25
CA ALA A 196 -10.92 -11.00 11.04
C ALA A 196 -10.54 -9.52 11.22
N TRP A 197 -9.56 -9.10 10.44
CA TRP A 197 -9.26 -7.68 10.17
C TRP A 197 -9.24 -7.43 8.65
N TYR A 198 -9.56 -6.21 8.24
CA TYR A 198 -9.55 -5.80 6.84
C TYR A 198 -8.46 -4.77 6.61
N VAL A 199 -7.44 -5.12 5.84
CA VAL A 199 -6.32 -4.22 5.53
C VAL A 199 -6.59 -3.56 4.19
N ASN A 200 -6.88 -2.28 4.20
CA ASN A 200 -7.07 -1.47 2.99
C ASN A 200 -5.77 -0.79 2.60
N MET A 201 -5.49 -0.66 1.30
CA MET A 201 -4.25 -0.06 0.82
C MET A 201 -4.43 0.92 -0.34
N TYR A 202 -3.51 1.88 -0.39
CA TYR A 202 -3.31 2.80 -1.51
C TYR A 202 -1.82 2.86 -1.85
N THR A 203 -1.49 3.19 -3.10
CA THR A 203 -0.12 3.46 -3.52
C THR A 203 -0.05 4.77 -4.30
N VAL A 204 1.10 5.42 -4.26
CA VAL A 204 1.40 6.66 -4.98
C VAL A 204 2.77 6.59 -5.61
N THR A 205 2.96 7.37 -6.66
CA THR A 205 4.29 7.74 -7.15
C THR A 205 4.83 8.89 -6.31
N TYR A 206 6.11 8.83 -5.96
CA TYR A 206 6.82 9.81 -5.13
C TYR A 206 8.03 10.39 -5.86
N GLY A 207 8.24 11.69 -5.69
CA GLY A 207 9.39 12.40 -6.23
C GLY A 207 9.61 13.76 -5.57
N PHE A 208 10.48 14.55 -6.18
CA PHE A 208 10.76 15.94 -5.81
C PHE A 208 10.51 16.90 -6.97
N ASP A 209 10.08 18.12 -6.65
CA ASP A 209 10.15 19.24 -7.58
C ASP A 209 11.57 19.85 -7.65
N THR A 210 11.77 20.87 -8.48
CA THR A 210 13.05 21.60 -8.63
C THR A 210 13.50 22.33 -7.36
N SER A 211 12.60 22.51 -6.39
CA SER A 211 12.88 23.08 -5.07
C SER A 211 13.08 22.02 -3.99
N PHE A 212 13.22 20.74 -4.38
CA PHE A 212 13.35 19.59 -3.48
C PHE A 212 12.16 19.38 -2.54
N ARG A 213 10.98 19.91 -2.88
CA ARG A 213 9.75 19.62 -2.14
C ARG A 213 9.17 18.30 -2.63
N ASN A 214 8.64 17.51 -1.71
CA ASN A 214 7.97 16.26 -2.04
C ASN A 214 6.78 16.54 -2.95
N ILE A 215 6.69 15.78 -4.04
CA ILE A 215 5.53 15.71 -4.92
C ILE A 215 5.05 14.27 -5.00
N TYR A 216 3.74 14.12 -5.15
CA TYR A 216 3.08 12.84 -5.21
C TYR A 216 2.09 12.82 -6.37
N SER A 217 1.90 11.65 -6.98
CA SER A 217 0.76 11.44 -7.88
C SER A 217 -0.56 11.44 -7.10
N GLU A 218 -1.68 11.36 -7.83
CA GLU A 218 -2.94 10.90 -7.24
C GLU A 218 -2.80 9.49 -6.63
N LEU A 219 -3.73 9.15 -5.73
CA LEU A 219 -3.80 7.83 -5.09
C LEU A 219 -4.31 6.77 -6.08
N LEU A 220 -3.60 5.65 -6.17
CA LEU A 220 -4.16 4.42 -6.72
C LEU A 220 -4.77 3.57 -5.58
N PRO A 221 -6.09 3.31 -5.55
CA PRO A 221 -6.65 2.31 -4.64
C PRO A 221 -6.17 0.92 -5.00
N LEU A 222 -5.73 0.15 -4.00
CA LEU A 222 -5.32 -1.25 -4.18
C LEU A 222 -6.37 -2.26 -3.72
N GLY A 223 -7.49 -1.80 -3.17
CA GLY A 223 -8.48 -2.70 -2.55
C GLY A 223 -8.17 -3.01 -1.09
N TYR A 224 -8.82 -4.05 -0.56
CA TYR A 224 -8.61 -4.52 0.81
C TYR A 224 -8.53 -6.04 0.88
N VAL A 225 -7.74 -6.59 1.79
CA VAL A 225 -7.68 -8.04 2.04
C VAL A 225 -8.05 -8.37 3.47
N ARG A 226 -8.63 -9.55 3.67
CA ARG A 226 -8.97 -10.09 4.98
C ARG A 226 -7.79 -10.84 5.60
N ILE A 227 -7.48 -10.53 6.85
CA ILE A 227 -6.57 -11.26 7.73
C ILE A 227 -7.41 -12.09 8.69
N GLU A 228 -7.11 -13.38 8.83
CA GLU A 228 -7.78 -14.33 9.72
C GLU A 228 -6.79 -15.25 10.43
#